data_AF-A0A7V4MSH4-F1
#
_entry.id   AF-A0A7V4MSH4-F1
#
_cell.length_a   1.000
_cell.length_b   1.000
_cell.length_c   1.000
_cell.angle_alpha   90.00
_cell.angle_beta   90.00
_cell.angle_gamma   90.00
#
_symmetry.space_group_name_H-M   'P 1'
#
loop_
_entity.id
_entity.type
_entity.pdbx_description
1 polymer ?
#
loop_
_entity_poly.entity_id
_entity_poly.type
_entity_poly.pdbx_seq_one_letter_code
_entity_poly.pdbx_strand_id
1 'polypeptide(L)'
;GKQSGVYCATPLSRLNAADGMATPHAQAAYEKMYETLGSKKRDGRYQPVHYRLATHWARLIELLYAAERMVELITDPEITDPNLRVTVTNTPSEGVGCVEAPRGTLTHHYWTDPQGILTRVNLIVGTTNNYAPIAMSIRKAAQSLIKKGTVITDGLLNRIEMAFRPYDPCLGCATHALPGQLPLEVIIHNADGEVIEHLRRTATG
;
A
#
# COMPACT_ATOMS: atom_id res chain seq x y z
N GLY A 1 14.66 8.40 -1.14
CA GLY A 1 15.62 9.06 -2.08
C GLY A 1 16.83 8.16 -2.26
N LYS A 2 17.81 8.44 -3.12
CA LYS A 2 18.92 7.47 -3.34
C LYS A 2 19.70 7.08 -2.07
N GLN A 3 19.71 7.95 -1.06
CA GLN A 3 20.34 7.72 0.25
C GLN A 3 19.36 7.20 1.32
N SER A 4 18.12 6.89 0.96
CA SER A 4 17.05 6.47 1.88
C SER A 4 16.25 5.32 1.27
N GLY A 5 16.16 4.20 1.99
CA GLY A 5 15.43 3.00 1.56
C GLY A 5 13.90 3.11 1.57
N VAL A 6 13.34 4.32 1.67
CA VAL A 6 11.88 4.53 1.68
C VAL A 6 11.32 4.32 0.27
N TYR A 7 10.32 3.45 0.18
CA TYR A 7 9.56 3.16 -1.04
C TYR A 7 8.05 3.28 -0.79
N CYS A 8 7.26 3.04 -1.83
CA CYS A 8 5.80 2.93 -1.75
C CYS A 8 5.38 1.64 -2.46
N ALA A 9 4.30 1.03 -1.98
CA ALA A 9 3.65 -0.13 -2.59
C ALA A 9 2.15 0.17 -2.78
N THR A 10 1.85 1.27 -3.48
CA THR A 10 0.47 1.66 -3.82
C THR A 10 0.14 1.26 -5.26
N PRO A 11 -1.14 1.35 -5.71
CA PRO A 11 -1.49 1.20 -7.13
C PRO A 11 -0.58 2.00 -8.08
N LEU A 12 -0.33 3.27 -7.77
CA LEU A 12 0.59 4.10 -8.57
C LEU A 12 2.03 3.57 -8.55
N SER A 13 2.45 2.93 -7.46
CA SER A 13 3.79 2.36 -7.35
C SER A 13 3.95 1.15 -8.27
N ARG A 14 2.92 0.31 -8.40
CA ARG A 14 2.89 -0.80 -9.37
C ARG A 14 2.90 -0.26 -10.80
N LEU A 15 2.05 0.73 -11.11
CA LEU A 15 2.07 1.35 -12.43
C LEU A 15 3.41 2.00 -12.76
N ASN A 16 4.10 2.58 -11.78
CA ASN A 16 5.44 3.18 -11.99
C ASN A 16 6.52 2.13 -12.23
N ALA A 17 6.34 0.92 -11.69
CA ALA A 17 7.29 -0.18 -11.82
C ALA A 17 7.04 -1.05 -13.06
N ALA A 18 5.81 -1.07 -13.57
CA ALA A 18 5.40 -1.84 -14.73
C ALA A 18 5.79 -1.16 -16.06
N ASP A 19 5.98 -1.98 -17.09
CA ASP A 19 6.23 -1.50 -18.46
C ASP A 19 4.93 -1.05 -19.15
N GLY A 20 3.81 -1.61 -18.70
CA GLY A 20 2.44 -1.38 -19.17
C GLY A 20 1.47 -2.32 -18.47
N MET A 21 0.23 -2.33 -18.94
CA MET A 21 -0.86 -3.20 -18.50
C MET A 21 -1.05 -4.34 -19.50
N ALA A 22 -1.45 -5.51 -19.01
CA ALA A 22 -1.63 -6.69 -19.85
C ALA A 22 -2.98 -6.74 -20.59
N THR A 23 -3.92 -5.84 -20.28
CA THR A 23 -5.26 -5.79 -20.90
C THR A 23 -5.45 -4.47 -21.67
N PRO A 24 -6.19 -4.48 -22.79
CA PRO A 24 -6.19 -3.38 -23.76
C PRO A 24 -6.80 -2.07 -23.23
N HIS A 25 -7.94 -2.11 -22.52
CA HIS A 25 -8.54 -0.87 -22.01
C HIS A 25 -7.75 -0.30 -20.83
N ALA A 26 -7.25 -1.17 -19.94
CA ALA A 26 -6.36 -0.73 -18.87
C ALA A 26 -5.06 -0.14 -19.42
N GLN A 27 -4.49 -0.69 -20.50
CA GLN A 27 -3.30 -0.13 -21.16
C GLN A 27 -3.58 1.27 -21.71
N ALA A 28 -4.71 1.46 -22.42
CA ALA A 28 -5.08 2.78 -22.92
C ALA A 28 -5.29 3.80 -21.78
N ALA A 29 -5.90 3.37 -20.67
CA ALA A 29 -6.09 4.22 -19.49
C ALA A 29 -4.77 4.55 -18.76
N TYR A 30 -3.84 3.58 -18.72
CA TYR A 30 -2.47 3.74 -18.21
C TYR A 30 -1.72 4.82 -18.99
N GLU A 31 -1.67 4.71 -20.32
CA GLU A 31 -0.99 5.69 -21.19
C GLU A 31 -1.60 7.08 -21.02
N LYS A 32 -2.94 7.18 -21.06
CA LYS A 32 -3.66 8.43 -20.86
C LYS A 32 -3.30 9.10 -19.53
N MET A 33 -3.21 8.35 -18.43
CA MET A 33 -2.83 8.91 -17.13
C MET A 33 -1.43 9.52 -17.17
N TYR A 34 -0.43 8.78 -17.67
CA TYR A 34 0.94 9.27 -17.70
C TYR A 34 1.13 10.46 -18.63
N GLU A 35 0.49 10.45 -19.80
CA GLU A 35 0.53 11.57 -20.76
C GLU A 35 -0.14 12.81 -20.19
N THR A 36 -1.31 12.66 -19.56
CA THR A 36 -2.02 13.77 -18.90
C THR A 36 -1.18 14.39 -17.79
N LEU A 37 -0.44 13.56 -17.05
CA LEU A 37 0.45 14.01 -15.97
C LEU A 37 1.82 14.50 -16.47
N GLY A 38 2.02 14.56 -17.79
CA GLY A 38 3.24 15.08 -18.43
C GLY A 38 4.46 14.18 -18.25
N SER A 39 4.25 12.89 -17.95
CA SER A 39 5.37 11.94 -17.82
C SER A 39 5.99 11.66 -19.18
N LYS A 40 7.32 11.70 -19.23
CA LYS A 40 8.10 11.43 -20.43
C LYS A 40 8.47 9.95 -20.47
N LYS A 41 8.54 9.38 -21.67
CA LYS A 41 9.14 8.06 -21.85
C LYS A 41 10.66 8.15 -21.84
N ARG A 42 11.33 7.19 -21.20
CA ARG A 42 12.77 6.94 -21.27
C ARG A 42 12.94 5.44 -21.47
N ASP A 43 13.71 5.06 -22.50
CA ASP A 43 13.96 3.65 -22.84
C ASP A 43 12.66 2.84 -22.99
N GLY A 44 11.64 3.45 -23.63
CA GLY A 44 10.34 2.83 -23.87
C GLY A 44 9.33 2.89 -22.71
N ARG A 45 9.73 3.32 -21.50
CA ARG A 45 8.89 3.32 -20.29
C ARG A 45 8.57 4.73 -19.80
N TYR A 46 7.37 4.96 -19.28
CA TYR A 46 7.07 6.25 -18.63
C TYR A 46 7.92 6.44 -17.38
N GLN A 47 8.38 7.67 -17.15
CA GLN A 47 9.06 8.00 -15.91
C GLN A 47 8.07 7.96 -14.73
N PRO A 48 8.54 7.57 -13.53
CA PRO A 48 7.67 7.47 -12.36
C PRO A 48 6.99 8.80 -12.03
N VAL A 49 5.67 8.74 -11.78
CA VAL A 49 4.88 9.86 -11.29
C VAL A 49 4.77 9.77 -9.76
N HIS A 50 4.91 10.92 -9.08
CA HIS A 50 4.91 10.99 -7.62
C HIS A 50 3.79 11.86 -7.02
N TYR A 51 2.83 12.31 -7.83
CA TYR A 51 1.64 13.02 -7.34
C TYR A 51 0.78 12.08 -6.49
N ARG A 52 0.61 12.39 -5.19
CA ARG A 52 -0.06 11.48 -4.25
C ARG A 52 -1.50 11.19 -4.64
N LEU A 53 -2.24 12.20 -5.07
CA LEU A 53 -3.65 12.06 -5.50
C LEU A 53 -3.80 11.23 -6.78
N ALA A 54 -2.77 11.14 -7.63
CA ALA A 54 -2.80 10.27 -8.81
C ALA A 54 -2.90 8.79 -8.44
N THR A 55 -2.62 8.41 -7.18
CA THR A 55 -2.88 7.06 -6.66
C THR A 55 -4.35 6.66 -6.77
N HIS A 56 -5.29 7.61 -6.70
CA HIS A 56 -6.70 7.30 -6.95
C HIS A 56 -6.97 6.93 -8.40
N TRP A 57 -6.38 7.65 -9.35
CA TRP A 57 -6.51 7.33 -10.78
C TRP A 57 -5.85 5.97 -11.09
N ALA A 58 -4.65 5.73 -10.57
CA ALA A 58 -3.99 4.43 -10.69
C ALA A 58 -4.87 3.27 -10.16
N ARG A 59 -5.58 3.48 -9.04
CA ARG A 59 -6.53 2.49 -8.50
C ARG A 59 -7.70 2.19 -9.45
N LEU A 60 -8.20 3.19 -10.17
CA LEU A 60 -9.25 2.99 -11.18
C LEU A 60 -8.73 2.22 -12.40
N ILE A 61 -7.48 2.44 -12.79
CA ILE A 61 -6.83 1.68 -13.87
C ILE A 61 -6.67 0.21 -13.47
N GLU A 62 -6.24 -0.05 -12.23
CA GLU A 62 -6.16 -1.43 -11.72
C GLU A 62 -7.53 -2.10 -11.58
N LEU A 63 -8.57 -1.34 -11.23
CA LEU A 63 -9.94 -1.86 -11.20
C LEU A 63 -10.41 -2.25 -12.60
N LEU A 64 -10.12 -1.43 -13.61
CA LEU A 64 -10.40 -1.75 -15.01
C LEU A 64 -9.64 -2.99 -15.46
N TYR A 65 -8.34 -3.08 -15.15
CA TYR A 65 -7.51 -4.25 -15.41
C TYR A 65 -8.09 -5.51 -14.77
N ALA A 66 -8.47 -5.45 -13.49
CA ALA A 66 -9.06 -6.58 -12.79
C ALA A 66 -10.37 -7.03 -13.44
N ALA A 67 -11.20 -6.09 -13.90
CA ALA A 67 -12.43 -6.41 -14.63
C ALA A 67 -12.15 -7.13 -15.96
N GLU A 68 -11.21 -6.63 -16.77
CA GLU A 68 -10.82 -7.29 -18.02
C GLU A 68 -10.21 -8.67 -17.76
N ARG A 69 -9.32 -8.77 -16.78
CA ARG A 69 -8.65 -10.03 -16.44
C ARG A 69 -9.61 -11.08 -15.89
N MET A 70 -10.66 -10.67 -15.15
CA MET A 70 -11.73 -11.59 -14.73
C MET A 70 -12.46 -12.20 -15.92
N VAL A 71 -12.73 -11.42 -16.98
CA VAL A 71 -13.36 -11.93 -18.21
C VAL A 71 -12.44 -12.93 -18.90
N GLU A 72 -11.15 -12.61 -19.07
CA GLU A 72 -10.18 -13.52 -19.67
C GLU A 72 -10.13 -14.86 -18.92
N LEU A 73 -10.01 -14.82 -17.58
CA LEU A 73 -9.90 -16.00 -16.74
C LEU A 73 -11.18 -16.85 -16.72
N ILE A 74 -12.37 -16.24 -16.71
CA ILE A 74 -13.62 -17.00 -16.69
C ILE A 74 -13.97 -17.62 -18.05
N THR A 75 -13.40 -17.09 -19.14
CA THR A 75 -13.52 -17.65 -20.48
C THR A 75 -12.44 -18.68 -20.83
N ASP A 76 -11.43 -18.82 -19.97
CA ASP A 76 -10.36 -19.80 -20.16
C ASP A 76 -10.93 -21.23 -20.01
N PRO A 77 -10.75 -22.12 -21.01
CA PRO A 77 -11.23 -23.51 -20.91
C PRO A 77 -10.70 -24.26 -19.68
N GLU A 78 -9.50 -23.93 -19.20
CA GLU A 78 -8.88 -24.56 -18.03
C GLU A 78 -9.64 -24.26 -16.72
N ILE A 79 -10.50 -23.24 -16.67
CA ILE A 79 -11.23 -22.86 -15.45
C ILE A 79 -12.17 -23.96 -14.93
N THR A 80 -12.55 -24.90 -15.80
CA THR A 80 -13.40 -26.07 -15.46
C THR A 80 -12.64 -27.39 -15.45
N ASP A 81 -11.30 -27.37 -15.56
CA ASP A 81 -10.48 -28.59 -15.52
C ASP A 81 -10.64 -29.30 -14.15
N PRO A 82 -10.98 -30.60 -14.11
CA PRO A 82 -11.12 -31.34 -12.86
C PRO A 82 -9.79 -31.62 -12.14
N ASN A 83 -8.64 -31.42 -12.77
CA ASN A 83 -7.31 -31.67 -12.22
C ASN A 83 -6.82 -30.50 -11.33
N LEU A 84 -7.54 -30.24 -10.25
CA LEU A 84 -7.37 -29.03 -9.43
C LEU A 84 -6.27 -29.09 -8.37
N ARG A 85 -5.72 -30.28 -8.07
CA ARG A 85 -4.86 -30.47 -6.90
C ARG A 85 -3.68 -31.38 -7.19
N VAL A 86 -2.49 -30.91 -6.81
CA VAL A 86 -1.29 -31.74 -6.66
C VAL A 86 -1.22 -32.28 -5.23
N THR A 87 -0.97 -33.58 -5.08
CA THR A 87 -0.81 -34.20 -3.76
C THR A 87 0.53 -33.81 -3.17
N VAL A 88 0.52 -33.22 -1.98
CA VAL A 88 1.74 -32.90 -1.22
C VAL A 88 2.25 -34.19 -0.57
N THR A 89 3.47 -34.60 -0.90
CA THR A 89 4.06 -35.88 -0.46
C THR A 89 5.17 -35.71 0.58
N ASN A 90 5.57 -34.47 0.88
CA ASN A 90 6.61 -34.12 1.83
C ASN A 90 6.11 -33.12 2.87
N THR A 91 6.78 -33.08 4.04
CA THR A 91 6.58 -32.01 5.02
C THR A 91 7.56 -30.88 4.72
N PRO A 92 7.13 -29.71 4.21
CA PRO A 92 8.02 -28.58 4.03
C PRO A 92 8.53 -28.10 5.40
N SER A 93 9.70 -27.47 5.44
CA SER A 93 10.26 -26.82 6.64
C SER A 93 10.16 -25.29 6.59
N GLU A 94 9.95 -24.73 5.40
CA GLU A 94 9.86 -23.30 5.13
C GLU A 94 9.04 -23.05 3.85
N GLY A 95 8.28 -21.95 3.81
CA GLY A 95 7.53 -21.53 2.63
C GLY A 95 7.26 -20.03 2.60
N VAL A 96 7.41 -19.43 1.42
CA VAL A 96 7.12 -18.01 1.16
C VAL A 96 6.06 -17.90 0.08
N GLY A 97 4.95 -17.22 0.39
CA GLY A 97 3.94 -16.82 -0.57
C GLY A 97 3.94 -15.30 -0.72
N CYS A 98 3.94 -14.81 -1.95
CA CYS A 98 3.90 -13.37 -2.23
C CYS A 98 2.89 -13.06 -3.32
N VAL A 99 2.02 -12.08 -3.08
CA VAL A 99 1.03 -11.59 -4.04
C VAL A 99 0.91 -10.06 -3.94
N GLU A 100 0.43 -9.42 -5.01
CA GLU A 100 0.04 -8.01 -4.95
C GLU A 100 -1.38 -7.90 -4.38
N ALA A 101 -1.50 -7.60 -3.09
CA ALA A 101 -2.77 -7.20 -2.53
C ALA A 101 -3.17 -5.81 -3.05
N PRO A 102 -4.47 -5.43 -3.00
CA PRO A 102 -4.92 -4.13 -3.53
C PRO A 102 -4.17 -2.93 -2.94
N ARG A 103 -3.70 -3.05 -1.69
CA ARG A 103 -3.04 -1.98 -0.91
C ARG A 103 -1.52 -2.11 -0.83
N GLY A 104 -0.93 -3.00 -1.63
CA GLY A 104 0.51 -3.22 -1.76
C GLY A 104 0.93 -4.68 -1.65
N THR A 105 2.22 -4.93 -1.83
CA THR A 105 2.82 -6.26 -1.77
C THR A 105 2.52 -6.95 -0.45
N LEU A 106 2.02 -8.18 -0.53
CA LEU A 106 1.66 -9.03 0.58
C LEU A 106 2.57 -10.26 0.58
N THR A 107 3.38 -10.41 1.62
CA THR A 107 4.29 -11.53 1.81
C THR A 107 3.93 -12.28 3.08
N HIS A 108 3.68 -13.58 2.92
CA HIS A 108 3.50 -14.53 4.00
C HIS A 108 4.70 -15.48 4.02
N HIS A 109 5.36 -15.61 5.16
CA HIS A 109 6.55 -16.46 5.32
C HIS A 109 6.39 -17.33 6.56
N TYR A 110 6.43 -18.63 6.35
CA TYR A 110 6.15 -19.65 7.36
C TYR A 110 7.33 -20.61 7.49
N TRP A 111 7.57 -21.09 8.71
CA TRP A 111 8.45 -22.22 9.01
C TRP A 111 7.72 -23.25 9.83
N THR A 112 8.11 -24.52 9.65
CA THR A 112 7.42 -25.67 10.22
C THR A 112 8.40 -26.68 10.82
N ASP A 113 7.95 -27.44 11.81
CA ASP A 113 8.65 -28.60 12.35
C ASP A 113 8.45 -29.86 11.47
N PRO A 114 9.06 -31.02 11.80
CA PRO A 114 8.88 -32.27 11.03
C PRO A 114 7.43 -32.79 10.98
N GLN A 115 6.55 -32.29 11.86
CA GLN A 115 5.12 -32.61 11.90
C GLN A 115 4.28 -31.61 11.09
N GLY A 116 4.90 -30.57 10.52
CA GLY A 116 4.21 -29.53 9.75
C GLY A 116 3.57 -28.44 10.61
N ILE A 117 3.92 -28.36 11.90
CA ILE A 117 3.39 -27.35 12.82
C ILE A 117 4.22 -26.08 12.70
N LEU A 118 3.54 -24.93 12.61
CA LEU A 118 4.18 -23.62 12.49
C LEU A 118 5.06 -23.31 13.71
N THR A 119 6.35 -23.07 13.46
CA THR A 119 7.33 -22.67 14.49
C THR A 119 7.68 -21.19 14.43
N ARG A 120 7.53 -20.59 13.25
CA ARG A 120 7.76 -19.15 13.03
C ARG A 120 6.86 -18.65 11.91
N VAL A 121 6.43 -17.39 12.04
CA VAL A 121 5.65 -16.68 11.03
C VAL A 121 6.19 -15.26 10.88
N ASN A 122 6.34 -14.81 9.64
CA ASN A 122 6.63 -13.41 9.31
C ASN A 122 5.64 -12.93 8.25
N LEU A 123 4.93 -11.83 8.54
CA LEU A 123 3.95 -11.23 7.64
C LEU A 123 4.37 -9.80 7.32
N ILE A 124 4.63 -9.53 6.05
CA ILE A 124 4.87 -8.17 5.54
C ILE A 124 3.69 -7.84 4.64
N VAL A 125 2.80 -6.99 5.10
CA VAL A 125 1.49 -6.78 4.45
C VAL A 125 1.38 -5.43 3.77
N GLY A 126 0.50 -5.32 2.78
CA GLY A 126 0.49 -4.22 1.80
C GLY A 126 0.65 -2.82 2.40
N THR A 127 -0.14 -2.47 3.42
CA THR A 127 -0.08 -1.13 4.03
C THR A 127 1.19 -0.90 4.87
N THR A 128 1.81 -1.93 5.45
CA THR A 128 3.05 -1.81 6.24
C THR A 128 4.19 -1.22 5.40
N ASN A 129 4.27 -1.62 4.14
CA ASN A 129 5.23 -1.08 3.16
C ASN A 129 5.04 0.44 2.91
N ASN A 130 3.90 1.00 3.31
CA ASN A 130 3.52 2.39 3.08
C ASN A 130 3.55 3.27 4.34
N TYR A 131 3.95 2.76 5.51
CA TYR A 131 3.96 3.56 6.75
C TYR A 131 4.87 4.78 6.69
N ALA A 132 6.11 4.62 6.25
CA ALA A 132 7.04 5.73 6.08
C ALA A 132 6.48 6.82 5.14
N PRO A 133 6.05 6.50 3.90
CA PRO A 133 5.51 7.53 3.00
C PRO A 133 4.17 8.12 3.47
N ILE A 134 3.34 7.39 4.22
CA ILE A 134 2.12 7.93 4.86
C ILE A 134 2.51 9.01 5.88
N ALA A 135 3.41 8.70 6.82
CA ALA A 135 3.86 9.64 7.84
C ALA A 135 4.49 10.89 7.21
N MET A 136 5.31 10.72 6.17
CA MET A 136 5.90 11.82 5.41
C MET A 136 4.84 12.68 4.72
N SER A 137 3.80 12.08 4.15
CA SER A 137 2.72 12.81 3.47
C SER A 137 1.88 13.62 4.44
N ILE A 138 1.51 13.03 5.59
CA ILE A 138 0.78 13.72 6.66
C ILE A 138 1.61 14.91 7.17
N ARG A 139 2.89 14.68 7.50
CA ARG A 139 3.80 15.75 7.95
C ARG A 139 3.86 16.88 6.95
N LYS A 140 4.06 16.56 5.67
CA LYS A 140 4.14 17.57 4.61
C LYS A 140 2.83 18.36 4.47
N ALA A 141 1.68 17.68 4.49
CA ALA A 141 0.38 18.34 4.41
C ALA A 141 0.12 19.26 5.60
N ALA A 142 0.38 18.79 6.82
CA ALA A 142 0.25 19.60 8.03
C ALA A 142 1.17 20.84 7.99
N GLN A 143 2.44 20.66 7.65
CA GLN A 143 3.40 21.76 7.52
C GLN A 143 3.02 22.77 6.43
N SER A 144 2.37 22.33 5.36
CA SER A 144 1.90 23.21 4.28
C SER A 144 0.64 24.00 4.66
N LEU A 145 -0.28 23.39 5.41
CA LEU A 145 -1.60 23.97 5.73
C LEU A 145 -1.64 24.74 7.06
N ILE A 146 -0.83 24.34 8.04
CA ILE A 146 -0.79 24.97 9.37
C ILE A 146 0.39 25.95 9.40
N LYS A 147 0.07 27.24 9.49
CA LYS A 147 1.02 28.35 9.62
C LYS A 147 0.69 29.16 10.87
N LYS A 148 1.58 30.10 11.25
CA LYS A 148 1.33 31.01 12.37
C LYS A 148 0.03 31.79 12.11
N GLY A 149 -0.89 31.75 13.06
CA GLY A 149 -2.21 32.40 12.95
C GLY A 149 -3.27 31.60 12.19
N THR A 150 -2.97 30.37 11.74
CA THR A 150 -3.98 29.49 11.13
C THR A 150 -4.96 29.01 12.18
N VAL A 151 -6.26 29.26 11.96
CA VAL A 151 -7.34 28.69 12.76
C VAL A 151 -7.54 27.23 12.35
N ILE A 152 -7.46 26.31 13.31
CA ILE A 152 -7.71 24.89 13.07
C ILE A 152 -9.21 24.65 12.96
N THR A 153 -9.64 24.09 11.83
CA THR A 153 -11.03 23.77 11.55
C THR A 153 -11.13 22.33 11.05
N ASP A 154 -12.31 21.72 11.14
CA ASP A 154 -12.56 20.37 10.61
C ASP A 154 -12.25 20.28 9.11
N GLY A 155 -12.56 21.33 8.35
CA GLY A 155 -12.23 21.39 6.93
C GLY A 155 -10.72 21.35 6.67
N LEU A 156 -9.91 21.95 7.54
CA LEU A 156 -8.45 21.89 7.46
C LEU A 156 -7.93 20.51 7.85
N LEU A 157 -8.45 19.92 8.93
CA LEU A 157 -8.07 18.56 9.36
C LEU A 157 -8.40 17.53 8.28
N ASN A 158 -9.58 17.62 7.67
CA ASN A 158 -9.98 16.76 6.55
C ASN A 158 -9.02 16.88 5.35
N ARG A 159 -8.47 18.06 5.05
CA ARG A 159 -7.45 18.22 4.00
C ARG A 159 -6.11 17.57 4.38
N ILE A 160 -5.75 17.54 5.66
CA ILE A 160 -4.58 16.79 6.14
C ILE A 160 -4.85 15.28 6.03
N GLU A 161 -6.05 14.81 6.35
CA GLU A 161 -6.42 13.41 6.18
C GLU A 161 -6.37 12.94 4.72
N MET A 162 -6.71 13.82 3.78
CA MET A 162 -6.51 13.56 2.34
C MET A 162 -5.06 13.27 1.95
N ALA A 163 -4.08 13.50 2.83
CA ALA A 163 -2.69 13.12 2.59
C ALA A 163 -2.44 11.61 2.73
N PHE A 164 -3.22 10.90 3.55
CA PHE A 164 -3.05 9.45 3.76
C PHE A 164 -4.13 8.61 3.07
N ARG A 165 -5.34 9.15 2.85
CA ARG A 165 -6.42 8.45 2.11
C ARG A 165 -6.02 7.90 0.74
N PRO A 166 -5.13 8.54 -0.05
CA PRO A 166 -4.68 8.00 -1.33
C PRO A 166 -3.99 6.64 -1.22
N TYR A 167 -3.40 6.33 -0.06
CA TYR A 167 -2.77 5.05 0.22
C TYR A 167 -3.78 3.94 0.52
N ASP A 168 -5.06 4.26 0.78
CA ASP A 168 -6.10 3.30 1.17
C ASP A 168 -5.61 2.34 2.28
N PRO A 169 -5.21 2.86 3.46
CA PRO A 169 -4.58 2.03 4.47
C PRO A 169 -5.58 1.05 5.09
N CYS A 170 -5.26 -0.25 5.07
CA CYS A 170 -5.96 -1.24 5.89
C CYS A 170 -5.22 -1.38 7.22
N LEU A 171 -5.58 -0.58 8.23
CA LEU A 171 -4.91 -0.60 9.54
C LEU A 171 -5.12 -1.92 10.29
N GLY A 172 -6.27 -2.57 10.13
CA GLY A 172 -6.54 -3.91 10.67
C GLY A 172 -5.63 -4.98 10.06
N CYS A 173 -5.40 -4.91 8.74
CA CYS A 173 -4.45 -5.79 8.07
C CYS A 173 -3.03 -5.48 8.54
N ALA A 174 -2.63 -4.20 8.54
CA ALA A 174 -1.25 -3.76 8.73
C ALA A 174 -0.66 -4.06 10.12
N THR A 175 -1.49 -4.08 11.15
CA THR A 175 -1.05 -4.29 12.52
C THR A 175 -1.16 -5.73 13.00
N HIS A 176 -2.01 -6.54 12.38
CA HIS A 176 -2.31 -7.90 12.81
C HIS A 176 -2.59 -8.03 14.33
N ALA A 177 -3.08 -6.96 14.97
CA ALA A 177 -3.15 -6.88 16.41
C ALA A 177 -4.48 -7.48 16.93
N LEU A 178 -4.41 -8.65 17.57
CA LEU A 178 -5.32 -9.01 18.67
C LEU A 178 -4.74 -8.38 19.95
N PRO A 179 -5.44 -7.51 20.71
CA PRO A 179 -6.87 -7.22 20.72
C PRO A 179 -7.17 -5.79 20.22
N GLY A 180 -7.08 -5.52 18.91
CA GLY A 180 -7.74 -4.38 18.24
C GLY A 180 -7.44 -2.93 18.70
N GLN A 181 -6.62 -2.70 19.72
CA GLN A 181 -6.31 -1.38 20.24
C GLN A 181 -4.95 -0.91 19.71
N LEU A 182 -4.99 0.10 18.84
CA LEU A 182 -3.79 0.78 18.36
C LEU A 182 -3.19 1.61 19.51
N PRO A 183 -1.96 1.30 19.97
CA PRO A 183 -1.27 2.18 20.89
C PRO A 183 -1.02 3.51 20.17
N LEU A 184 -1.44 4.61 20.79
CA LEU A 184 -1.28 5.95 20.24
C LEU A 184 -0.47 6.78 21.24
N GLU A 185 0.58 7.41 20.74
CA GLU A 185 1.41 8.34 21.49
C GLU A 185 1.30 9.72 20.82
N VAL A 186 0.86 10.71 21.58
CA VAL A 186 0.80 12.11 21.14
C VAL A 186 1.75 12.90 22.03
N ILE A 187 2.81 13.43 21.41
CA ILE A 187 3.79 14.29 22.07
C ILE A 187 3.63 15.69 21.48
N ILE A 188 3.24 16.64 22.33
CA ILE A 188 3.06 18.04 21.94
C ILE A 188 4.30 18.82 22.38
N HIS A 189 4.89 19.56 21.46
CA HIS A 189 6.05 20.41 21.71
C HIS A 189 5.71 21.89 21.62
N ASN A 190 6.32 22.72 22.46
CA ASN A 190 6.28 24.18 22.32
C ASN A 190 7.23 24.67 21.22
N ALA A 191 7.28 25.99 21.03
CA ALA A 191 8.12 26.61 20.00
C ALA A 191 9.64 26.40 20.22
N ASP A 192 10.03 26.15 21.47
CA ASP A 192 11.43 25.90 21.87
C ASP A 192 11.80 24.40 21.78
N GLY A 193 10.85 23.55 21.38
CA GLY A 193 11.04 22.10 21.21
C GLY A 193 10.84 21.30 22.50
N GLU A 194 10.46 21.94 23.60
CA GLU A 194 10.18 21.29 24.88
C GLU A 194 8.84 20.57 24.82
N VAL A 195 8.76 19.38 25.45
CA VAL A 195 7.51 18.62 25.53
C VAL A 195 6.58 19.30 26.52
N ILE A 196 5.46 19.82 26.03
CA ILE A 196 4.40 20.43 26.84
C ILE A 196 3.33 19.42 27.24
N GLU A 197 3.12 18.37 26.46
CA GLU A 197 2.16 17.33 26.79
C GLU A 197 2.55 15.99 26.17
N HIS A 198 2.30 14.92 26.90
CA HIS A 198 2.53 13.56 26.45
C HIS A 198 1.33 12.68 26.82
N LEU A 199 0.53 12.34 25.81
CA LEU A 199 -0.65 11.48 25.96
C LEU A 199 -0.33 10.11 25.37
N ARG A 200 -0.57 9.05 26.15
CA ARG A 200 -0.35 7.67 25.72
C ARG A 200 -1.61 6.84 25.92
N ARG A 201 -2.04 6.14 24.87
CA ARG A 201 -3.04 5.09 24.93
C ARG A 201 -2.36 3.75 24.73
N THR A 202 -2.45 2.86 25.71
CA THR A 202 -1.93 1.48 25.65
C THR A 202 -2.96 0.52 25.05
N ALA A 203 -2.49 -0.63 24.55
CA ALA A 203 -3.35 -1.63 23.88
C ALA A 203 -4.24 -2.44 24.86
N THR A 204 -4.22 -2.11 26.15
CA THR A 204 -4.88 -2.85 27.24
C THR A 204 -5.95 -2.03 27.98
N GLY A 205 -6.42 -0.93 27.40
CA GLY A 205 -7.10 0.14 28.14
C GLY A 205 -6.11 1.18 28.65
#